data_AF-A0A1D2MGR4-F1
#
_entry.id   AF-A0A1D2MGR4-F1
#
_cell.length_a   1.000
_cell.length_b   1.000
_cell.length_c   1.000
_cell.angle_alpha   90.00
_cell.angle_beta   90.00
_cell.angle_gamma   90.00
#
_symmetry.space_group_name_H-M   'P 1'
#
loop_
_entity.id
_entity.type
_entity.pdbx_description
1 polymer ?
#
loop_
_entity_poly.entity_id
_entity_poly.type
_entity_poly.pdbx_seq_one_letter_code
_entity_poly.pdbx_strand_id
1 'polypeptide(L)'
;ESRVGCDQIAGLTKSEKLHVIFHTGKAYIHYNSSALTYFDISSECRNIIDITSGQNDNITWAENKGDPLDIISQQFGKMVIYLYRGGKDAPTFHYLHKGDDEFVKIITFDMYRGLNMSAEQERFFYKALTSKSAGTETERNYVNWFKDWYFPIYQKHGELSVLRKYLKLSAAYYPTVAATRHFNVTDSESEQGPTLQMNLGEFVHFWSGVTHTNLQKLAINAFGWTMLNEYQLIQAQKDFPKLSYRVTDKRVT
;
A
#
# COMPACT_ATOMS: atom_id res chain seq x y z
N GLU A 1 4.24 20.88 -12.13
CA GLU A 1 4.11 21.83 -11.01
C GLU A 1 4.38 21.09 -9.70
N SER A 2 5.37 21.52 -8.92
CA SER A 2 5.68 20.95 -7.61
C SER A 2 4.53 21.25 -6.65
N ARG A 3 3.79 20.21 -6.22
CA ARG A 3 2.63 20.38 -5.35
C ARG A 3 3.09 20.89 -3.98
N VAL A 4 2.57 22.05 -3.61
CA VAL A 4 2.87 22.76 -2.37
C VAL A 4 2.14 22.04 -1.23
N GLY A 5 2.88 21.46 -0.30
CA GLY A 5 2.30 20.85 0.91
C GLY A 5 1.68 21.91 1.82
N CYS A 6 0.76 21.52 2.70
CA CYS A 6 0.16 22.45 3.68
C CYS A 6 1.19 23.17 4.57
N ASP A 7 2.35 22.56 4.76
CA ASP A 7 3.53 23.11 5.44
C ASP A 7 4.22 24.25 4.69
N GLN A 8 3.91 24.43 3.41
CA GLN A 8 4.47 25.45 2.53
C GLN A 8 3.48 26.60 2.25
N ILE A 9 2.26 26.56 2.80
CA ILE A 9 1.23 27.61 2.66
C ILE A 9 1.12 28.40 3.97
N ALA A 10 1.49 29.68 3.91
CA ALA A 10 1.41 30.58 5.08
C ALA A 10 -0.03 30.68 5.62
N GLY A 11 -0.19 30.46 6.92
CA GLY A 11 -1.49 30.58 7.62
C GLY A 11 -2.27 29.27 7.78
N LEU A 12 -1.83 28.16 7.19
CA LEU A 12 -2.42 26.84 7.43
C LEU A 12 -1.65 26.09 8.52
N THR A 13 -2.36 25.59 9.52
CA THR A 13 -1.79 24.75 10.58
C THR A 13 -2.17 23.31 10.36
N LYS A 14 -1.18 22.41 10.37
CA LYS A 14 -1.39 20.96 10.39
C LYS A 14 -2.36 20.58 11.52
N SER A 15 -3.46 19.90 11.18
CA SER A 15 -4.32 19.29 12.19
C SER A 15 -3.69 18.00 12.72
N GLU A 16 -3.55 17.90 14.04
CA GLU A 16 -3.21 16.64 14.72
C GLU A 16 -4.44 15.73 14.91
N LYS A 17 -5.64 16.24 14.64
CA LYS A 17 -6.89 15.50 14.80
C LYS A 17 -7.16 14.64 13.57
N LEU A 18 -7.71 13.46 13.83
CA LEU A 18 -8.34 12.62 12.81
C LEU A 18 -9.84 12.86 12.82
N HIS A 19 -10.38 13.26 11.67
CA HIS A 19 -11.81 13.37 11.42
C HIS A 19 -12.28 12.11 10.71
N VAL A 20 -13.34 11.48 11.20
CA VAL A 20 -13.94 10.30 10.56
C VAL A 20 -15.39 10.64 10.23
N ILE A 21 -15.75 10.51 8.96
CA ILE A 21 -17.07 10.85 8.43
C ILE A 21 -17.69 9.55 7.92
N PHE A 22 -18.93 9.29 8.33
CA PHE A 22 -19.67 8.09 7.98
C PHE A 22 -20.91 8.48 7.17
N HIS A 23 -20.96 8.03 5.92
CA HIS A 23 -22.10 8.22 5.02
C HIS A 23 -22.93 6.94 4.95
N THR A 24 -24.26 7.07 4.96
CA THR A 24 -25.20 5.96 4.75
C THR A 24 -26.05 6.18 3.50
N GLY A 25 -26.44 5.10 2.85
CA GLY A 25 -27.24 5.11 1.62
C GLY A 25 -26.43 5.43 0.36
N LYS A 26 -27.10 5.40 -0.82
CA LYS A 26 -26.49 5.74 -2.12
C LYS A 26 -26.06 7.21 -2.17
N ALA A 27 -24.87 7.50 -1.66
CA ALA A 27 -24.18 8.74 -1.97
C ALA A 27 -23.68 8.66 -3.43
N TYR A 28 -24.51 9.12 -4.37
CA TYR A 28 -24.24 9.12 -5.82
C TYR A 28 -22.90 9.77 -6.23
N ILE A 29 -22.30 10.54 -5.32
CA ILE A 29 -21.10 11.37 -5.51
C ILE A 29 -19.81 10.75 -4.96
N HIS A 30 -19.88 9.75 -4.04
CA HIS A 30 -18.69 9.11 -3.45
C HIS A 30 -18.91 7.61 -3.26
N TYR A 31 -18.60 6.82 -4.29
CA TYR A 31 -18.73 5.36 -4.25
C TYR A 31 -17.65 4.65 -3.44
N ASN A 32 -16.53 5.33 -3.17
CA ASN A 32 -15.36 4.74 -2.53
C ASN A 32 -15.01 5.49 -1.25
N SER A 33 -14.76 4.73 -0.19
CA SER A 33 -14.19 5.29 1.04
C SER A 33 -12.76 5.75 0.79
N SER A 34 -12.35 6.85 1.40
CA SER A 34 -11.04 7.47 1.19
C SER A 34 -10.38 7.88 2.49
N ALA A 35 -9.05 7.85 2.51
CA ALA A 35 -8.22 8.41 3.56
C ALA A 35 -7.40 9.56 2.96
N LEU A 36 -7.54 10.75 3.53
CA LEU A 36 -6.84 11.97 3.13
C LEU A 36 -6.01 12.47 4.31
N THR A 37 -4.75 12.80 4.06
CA THR A 37 -3.87 13.34 5.10
C THR A 37 -3.71 14.84 4.91
N TYR A 38 -3.17 15.53 5.92
CA TYR A 38 -2.83 16.95 5.81
C TYR A 38 -1.77 17.27 4.75
N PHE A 39 -1.13 16.26 4.14
CA PHE A 39 -0.25 16.44 2.99
C PHE A 39 -1.03 16.74 1.69
N ASP A 40 -2.34 16.50 1.69
CA ASP A 40 -3.22 16.80 0.57
C ASP A 40 -4.01 18.08 0.84
N ILE A 41 -3.84 19.09 0.00
CA ILE A 41 -4.55 20.37 0.14
C ILE A 41 -6.07 20.23 0.04
N SER A 42 -6.58 19.23 -0.69
CA SER A 42 -8.04 18.97 -0.78
C SER A 42 -8.64 18.48 0.54
N SER A 43 -7.80 18.08 1.50
CA SER A 43 -8.23 17.79 2.88
C SER A 43 -8.43 19.06 3.74
N GLU A 44 -8.15 20.24 3.20
CA GLU A 44 -8.04 21.50 3.96
C GLU A 44 -7.05 21.36 5.14
N CYS A 45 -5.93 20.66 4.90
CA CYS A 45 -4.87 20.39 5.88
C CYS A 45 -5.32 19.57 7.11
N ARG A 46 -6.29 18.67 6.92
CA ARG A 46 -6.80 17.76 7.96
C ARG A 46 -6.50 16.30 7.64
N ASN A 47 -6.43 15.47 8.67
CA ASN A 47 -6.52 14.02 8.48
C ASN A 47 -8.00 13.66 8.46
N ILE A 48 -8.48 13.16 7.33
CA ILE A 48 -9.88 12.79 7.10
C ILE A 48 -9.92 11.34 6.66
N ILE A 49 -10.79 10.56 7.30
CA ILE A 49 -11.25 9.28 6.77
C ILE A 49 -12.73 9.48 6.42
N ASP A 50 -13.01 9.43 5.12
CA ASP A 50 -14.37 9.51 4.58
C ASP A 50 -14.83 8.09 4.24
N ILE A 51 -15.85 7.60 4.95
CA ILE A 51 -16.33 6.23 4.88
C ILE A 51 -17.74 6.23 4.30
N THR A 52 -17.93 5.42 3.27
CA THR A 52 -19.21 5.24 2.58
C THR A 52 -19.60 3.76 2.56
N SER A 53 -20.91 3.50 2.67
CA SER A 53 -21.50 2.18 2.45
C SER A 53 -21.40 1.73 0.98
N GLY A 54 -20.93 2.62 0.10
CA GLY A 54 -20.80 2.38 -1.33
C GLY A 54 -22.17 2.10 -1.95
N GLN A 55 -22.24 1.07 -2.80
CA GLN A 55 -23.49 0.64 -3.41
C GLN A 55 -24.34 -0.29 -2.51
N ASN A 56 -23.82 -0.68 -1.34
CA ASN A 56 -24.52 -1.61 -0.46
C ASN A 56 -25.32 -0.85 0.60
N ASP A 57 -26.59 -0.59 0.30
CA ASP A 57 -27.52 0.11 1.19
C ASP A 57 -27.86 -0.66 2.47
N ASN A 58 -27.45 -1.93 2.58
CA ASN A 58 -27.64 -2.74 3.80
C ASN A 58 -26.53 -2.54 4.83
N ILE A 59 -25.45 -1.83 4.49
CA ILE A 59 -24.40 -1.50 5.46
C ILE A 59 -24.91 -0.42 6.41
N THR A 60 -24.94 -0.75 7.70
CA THR A 60 -25.16 0.21 8.78
C THR A 60 -23.89 0.32 9.62
N TRP A 61 -23.62 1.50 10.17
CA TRP A 61 -22.46 1.75 11.03
C TRP A 61 -22.71 1.42 12.51
N ALA A 62 -23.86 0.85 12.83
CA ALA A 62 -24.24 0.48 14.19
C ALA A 62 -23.56 -0.83 14.65
N GLU A 63 -23.12 -1.66 13.70
CA GLU A 63 -22.50 -2.95 14.00
C GLU A 63 -20.97 -2.86 14.04
N ASN A 64 -20.36 -3.38 15.11
CA ASN A 64 -18.91 -3.48 15.26
C ASN A 64 -18.38 -4.86 14.83
N LYS A 65 -18.75 -5.31 13.63
CA LYS A 65 -18.38 -6.63 13.06
C LYS A 65 -18.50 -6.63 11.54
N GLY A 66 -17.96 -7.65 10.88
CA GLY A 66 -18.24 -7.92 9.47
C GLY A 66 -17.71 -6.86 8.49
N ASP A 67 -18.41 -6.70 7.38
CA ASP A 67 -18.03 -5.78 6.30
C ASP A 67 -17.94 -4.30 6.73
N PRO A 68 -18.85 -3.74 7.55
CA PRO A 68 -18.70 -2.37 8.05
C PRO A 68 -17.37 -2.15 8.77
N LEU A 69 -17.01 -3.09 9.66
CA LEU A 69 -15.75 -3.03 10.41
C LEU A 69 -14.53 -3.22 9.49
N ASP A 70 -14.63 -4.08 8.47
CA ASP A 70 -13.56 -4.26 7.47
C ASP A 70 -13.27 -2.97 6.72
N ILE A 71 -14.31 -2.24 6.31
CA ILE A 71 -14.17 -0.98 5.59
C ILE A 71 -13.46 0.04 6.49
N ILE A 72 -13.94 0.19 7.73
CA ILE A 72 -13.35 1.10 8.72
C ILE A 72 -11.87 0.77 8.93
N SER A 73 -11.58 -0.48 9.26
CA SER A 73 -10.22 -0.95 9.57
C SER A 73 -9.27 -0.73 8.39
N GLN A 74 -9.73 -0.99 7.16
CA GLN A 74 -8.93 -0.74 5.97
C GLN A 74 -8.66 0.75 5.73
N GLN A 75 -9.60 1.66 6.03
CA GLN A 75 -9.30 3.09 5.90
C GLN A 75 -8.32 3.59 6.96
N PHE A 76 -8.42 3.07 8.19
CA PHE A 76 -7.43 3.36 9.23
C PHE A 76 -6.04 2.83 8.84
N GLY A 77 -5.96 1.63 8.28
CA GLY A 77 -4.69 1.09 7.78
C GLY A 77 -4.10 1.95 6.65
N LYS A 78 -4.92 2.45 5.72
CA LYS A 78 -4.49 3.38 4.66
C LYS A 78 -3.97 4.70 5.24
N MET A 79 -4.66 5.25 6.25
CA MET A 79 -4.20 6.45 6.96
C MET A 79 -2.80 6.25 7.56
N VAL A 80 -2.56 5.12 8.24
CA VAL A 80 -1.24 4.78 8.78
C VAL A 80 -0.20 4.70 7.66
N ILE A 81 -0.53 4.02 6.56
CA ILE A 81 0.34 3.93 5.39
C ILE A 81 0.72 5.33 4.90
N TYR A 82 -0.25 6.22 4.63
CA TYR A 82 -0.03 7.56 4.09
C TYR A 82 0.76 8.47 5.05
N LEU A 83 0.52 8.36 6.36
CA LEU A 83 1.24 9.14 7.36
C LEU A 83 2.71 8.73 7.50
N TYR A 84 3.00 7.43 7.49
CA TYR A 84 4.40 6.94 7.51
C TYR A 84 5.20 7.42 6.30
N ARG A 85 4.49 7.62 5.21
CA ARG A 85 4.98 7.91 3.88
C ARG A 85 5.18 9.40 3.59
N GLY A 86 4.72 10.28 4.47
CA GLY A 86 4.81 11.72 4.25
C GLY A 86 3.83 12.26 3.21
N GLY A 87 2.74 11.54 2.90
CA GLY A 87 1.69 11.99 1.96
C GLY A 87 1.32 10.98 0.87
N LYS A 88 0.54 11.46 -0.11
CA LYS A 88 -0.10 10.68 -1.20
C LYS A 88 0.88 9.99 -2.15
N ASP A 89 2.13 10.42 -2.20
CA ASP A 89 3.01 10.09 -3.33
C ASP A 89 4.05 9.01 -3.04
N ALA A 90 4.02 8.42 -1.86
CA ALA A 90 5.03 7.45 -1.46
C ALA A 90 4.95 6.11 -2.18
N PRO A 91 6.06 5.36 -2.20
CA PRO A 91 6.23 4.28 -3.14
C PRO A 91 5.43 3.08 -2.67
N THR A 92 4.25 2.91 -3.25
CA THR A 92 3.75 1.58 -3.52
C THR A 92 4.41 1.03 -4.77
N PHE A 93 4.28 -0.28 -4.93
CA PHE A 93 4.16 -0.88 -6.25
C PHE A 93 2.91 -0.31 -6.96
N HIS A 94 2.94 0.98 -7.30
CA HIS A 94 1.85 1.67 -7.98
C HIS A 94 1.81 1.28 -9.45
N TYR A 95 2.81 0.53 -9.95
CA TYR A 95 2.68 -0.22 -11.21
C TYR A 95 1.39 -1.07 -11.24
N LEU A 96 0.80 -1.32 -10.07
CA LEU A 96 -0.59 -1.69 -9.96
C LEU A 96 -1.36 -0.67 -9.15
N HIS A 97 -2.38 -0.07 -9.76
CA HIS A 97 -3.36 0.81 -9.12
C HIS A 97 -4.06 0.26 -7.85
N LYS A 98 -3.71 -0.95 -7.39
CA LYS A 98 -4.28 -1.67 -6.23
C LYS A 98 -3.29 -1.97 -5.11
N GLY A 99 -2.02 -1.59 -5.21
CA GLY A 99 -0.99 -1.96 -4.23
C GLY A 99 -1.33 -1.61 -2.77
N ASP A 100 -1.88 -0.42 -2.53
CA ASP A 100 -2.31 0.01 -1.19
C ASP A 100 -3.58 -0.70 -0.70
N ASP A 101 -4.55 -0.92 -1.60
CA ASP A 101 -5.78 -1.68 -1.30
C ASP A 101 -5.46 -3.13 -0.91
N GLU A 102 -4.40 -3.71 -1.49
CA GLU A 102 -3.96 -5.06 -1.17
C GLU A 102 -3.08 -5.11 0.08
N PHE A 103 -2.18 -4.13 0.26
CA PHE A 103 -1.32 -4.08 1.44
C PHE A 103 -2.13 -3.85 2.72
N VAL A 104 -3.20 -3.06 2.64
CA VAL A 104 -3.99 -2.77 3.83
C VAL A 104 -4.76 -3.98 4.36
N LYS A 105 -4.95 -5.04 3.56
CA LYS A 105 -5.56 -6.29 4.03
C LYS A 105 -4.69 -6.97 5.09
N ILE A 106 -3.37 -7.03 4.91
CA ILE A 106 -2.50 -7.63 5.94
C ILE A 106 -2.44 -6.77 7.20
N ILE A 107 -2.52 -5.45 7.06
CA ILE A 107 -2.63 -4.53 8.19
C ILE A 107 -3.96 -4.74 8.93
N THR A 108 -5.07 -4.88 8.21
CA THR A 108 -6.41 -5.13 8.79
C THR A 108 -6.45 -6.43 9.57
N PHE A 109 -5.87 -7.50 9.00
CA PHE A 109 -5.70 -8.77 9.69
C PHE A 109 -4.89 -8.62 11.00
N ASP A 110 -3.78 -7.87 10.98
CA ASP A 110 -2.96 -7.61 12.17
C ASP A 110 -3.66 -6.69 13.19
N MET A 111 -4.47 -5.73 12.73
CA MET A 111 -5.29 -4.89 13.61
C MET A 111 -6.29 -5.70 14.42
N TYR A 112 -7.02 -6.63 13.79
CA TYR A 112 -7.94 -7.51 14.52
C TYR A 112 -7.22 -8.38 15.54
N ARG A 113 -6.01 -8.84 15.23
CA ARG A 113 -5.14 -9.53 16.20
C ARG A 113 -4.78 -8.63 17.38
N GLY A 114 -4.30 -7.42 17.11
CA GLY A 114 -3.89 -6.46 18.15
C GLY A 114 -5.03 -5.99 19.04
N LEU A 115 -6.26 -5.96 18.52
CA LEU A 115 -7.48 -5.62 19.25
C LEU A 115 -8.13 -6.83 19.96
N ASN A 116 -7.52 -8.02 19.92
CA ASN A 116 -8.06 -9.27 20.46
C ASN A 116 -9.44 -9.66 19.86
N MET A 117 -9.68 -9.34 18.60
CA MET A 117 -10.92 -9.65 17.88
C MET A 117 -10.78 -10.94 17.05
N SER A 118 -10.50 -12.07 17.72
CA SER A 118 -10.14 -13.34 17.05
C SER A 118 -11.21 -13.83 16.04
N ALA A 119 -12.50 -13.65 16.33
CA ALA A 119 -13.57 -14.02 15.40
C ALA A 119 -13.54 -13.21 14.10
N GLU A 120 -13.29 -11.90 14.19
CA GLU A 120 -13.16 -11.04 13.01
C GLU A 120 -11.86 -11.28 12.27
N GLN A 121 -10.77 -11.54 13.00
CA GLN A 121 -9.49 -11.94 12.42
C GLN A 121 -9.64 -13.20 11.55
N GLU A 122 -10.28 -14.24 12.08
CA GLU A 122 -10.51 -15.50 11.38
C GLU A 122 -11.42 -15.32 10.16
N ARG A 123 -12.56 -14.63 10.33
CA ARG A 123 -13.47 -14.32 9.22
C ARG A 123 -12.76 -13.54 8.11
N PHE A 124 -12.01 -12.50 8.47
CA PHE A 124 -11.30 -11.67 7.53
C PHE A 124 -10.18 -12.44 6.82
N PHE A 125 -9.47 -13.32 7.54
CA PHE A 125 -8.47 -14.20 6.95
C PHE A 125 -9.06 -15.04 5.82
N TYR A 126 -10.17 -15.75 6.06
CA TYR A 126 -10.82 -16.56 5.03
C TYR A 126 -11.36 -15.72 3.86
N LYS A 127 -11.88 -14.53 4.13
CA LYS A 127 -12.28 -13.57 3.08
C LYS A 127 -11.09 -13.10 2.24
N ALA A 128 -9.95 -12.81 2.87
CA ALA A 128 -8.74 -12.37 2.17
C ALA A 128 -8.11 -13.49 1.33
N LEU A 129 -8.23 -14.77 1.75
CA LEU A 129 -7.76 -15.93 0.98
C LEU A 129 -8.50 -16.16 -0.35
N THR A 130 -9.67 -15.55 -0.55
CA THR A 130 -10.43 -15.66 -1.81
C THR A 130 -10.38 -14.39 -2.66
N SER A 131 -9.92 -13.28 -2.10
CA SER A 131 -9.80 -12.00 -2.80
C SER A 131 -8.74 -12.05 -3.88
N LYS A 132 -9.08 -11.55 -5.07
CA LYS A 132 -8.19 -11.50 -6.22
C LYS A 132 -8.19 -10.11 -6.85
N SER A 133 -7.01 -9.61 -7.19
CA SER A 133 -6.79 -8.30 -7.83
C SER A 133 -5.77 -8.43 -8.95
N ALA A 134 -5.65 -7.43 -9.82
CA ALA A 134 -4.65 -7.45 -10.90
C ALA A 134 -3.22 -7.68 -10.35
N GLY A 135 -2.42 -8.47 -11.08
CA GLY A 135 -1.06 -8.85 -10.69
C GLY A 135 0.07 -8.10 -11.40
N THR A 136 -0.11 -7.75 -12.68
CA THR A 136 0.74 -6.82 -13.46
C THR A 136 -0.14 -6.16 -14.55
N GLU A 137 0.24 -4.99 -15.08
CA GLU A 137 -0.51 -4.33 -16.18
C GLU A 137 -0.54 -5.16 -17.47
N THR A 138 0.50 -5.95 -17.73
CA THR A 138 0.70 -6.63 -19.02
C THR A 138 0.05 -8.01 -19.09
N GLU A 139 -0.36 -8.59 -17.95
CA GLU A 139 -1.01 -9.90 -17.91
C GLU A 139 -2.29 -9.86 -17.09
N ARG A 140 -3.41 -10.32 -17.68
CA ARG A 140 -4.73 -10.48 -17.06
C ARG A 140 -4.78 -11.51 -15.92
N ASN A 141 -3.64 -11.82 -15.31
CA ASN A 141 -3.52 -12.80 -14.24
C ASN A 141 -3.88 -12.13 -12.92
N TYR A 142 -5.03 -12.52 -12.38
CA TYR A 142 -5.47 -12.10 -11.07
C TYR A 142 -4.65 -12.79 -9.97
N VAL A 143 -4.04 -11.99 -9.11
CA VAL A 143 -3.19 -12.43 -7.99
C VAL A 143 -3.93 -12.26 -6.67
N ASN A 144 -3.80 -13.22 -5.78
CA ASN A 144 -4.21 -13.03 -4.40
C ASN A 144 -3.00 -12.51 -3.61
N TRP A 145 -2.88 -11.19 -3.53
CA TRP A 145 -1.79 -10.51 -2.83
C TRP A 145 -1.65 -10.92 -1.36
N PHE A 146 -2.79 -11.09 -0.69
CA PHE A 146 -2.80 -11.49 0.71
C PHE A 146 -2.19 -12.89 0.86
N LYS A 147 -2.70 -13.87 0.12
CA LYS A 147 -2.28 -15.28 0.20
C LYS A 147 -0.87 -15.51 -0.36
N ASP A 148 -0.56 -14.91 -1.50
CA ASP A 148 0.60 -15.27 -2.32
C ASP A 148 1.83 -14.40 -2.01
N TRP A 149 1.65 -13.24 -1.40
CA TRP A 149 2.75 -12.31 -1.08
C TRP A 149 2.79 -11.91 0.39
N TYR A 150 1.78 -11.18 0.89
CA TYR A 150 1.88 -10.52 2.18
C TYR A 150 1.80 -11.47 3.37
N PHE A 151 0.87 -12.43 3.38
CA PHE A 151 0.70 -13.35 4.50
C PHE A 151 1.92 -14.28 4.70
N PRO A 152 2.51 -14.89 3.64
CA PRO A 152 3.74 -15.67 3.78
C PRO A 152 4.91 -14.85 4.34
N ILE A 153 5.04 -13.58 3.95
CA ILE A 153 6.09 -12.69 4.46
C ILE A 153 5.81 -12.35 5.93
N TYR A 154 4.60 -11.93 6.25
CA TYR A 154 4.15 -11.60 7.60
C TYR A 154 4.41 -12.77 8.57
N GLN A 155 3.96 -13.97 8.22
CA GLN A 155 4.07 -15.16 9.06
C GLN A 155 5.53 -15.58 9.31
N LYS A 156 6.41 -15.44 8.31
CA LYS A 156 7.80 -15.94 8.38
C LYS A 156 8.81 -14.93 8.90
N HIS A 157 8.49 -13.63 8.89
CA HIS A 157 9.47 -12.57 9.15
C HIS A 157 9.12 -11.66 10.34
N GLY A 158 8.32 -12.16 11.29
CA GLY A 158 8.05 -11.44 12.54
C GLY A 158 6.87 -10.49 12.48
N GLU A 159 5.89 -10.78 11.62
CA GLU A 159 4.53 -10.26 11.73
C GLU A 159 4.48 -8.73 11.64
N LEU A 160 3.88 -8.03 12.61
CA LEU A 160 3.84 -6.57 12.65
C LEU A 160 5.24 -5.92 12.52
N SER A 161 6.29 -6.59 13.00
CA SER A 161 7.67 -6.07 12.92
C SER A 161 8.13 -5.89 11.48
N VAL A 162 7.86 -6.84 10.58
CA VAL A 162 8.27 -6.72 9.16
C VAL A 162 7.47 -5.63 8.44
N LEU A 163 6.17 -5.51 8.73
CA LEU A 163 5.32 -4.46 8.14
C LEU A 163 5.82 -3.07 8.53
N ARG A 164 6.14 -2.86 9.82
CA ARG A 164 6.69 -1.59 10.32
C ARG A 164 8.06 -1.27 9.72
N LYS A 165 8.94 -2.27 9.60
CA LYS A 165 10.25 -2.09 8.95
C LYS A 165 10.08 -1.69 7.49
N TYR A 166 9.18 -2.33 6.76
CA TYR A 166 8.88 -1.99 5.37
C TYR A 166 8.36 -0.56 5.23
N LEU A 167 7.38 -0.15 6.05
CA LEU A 167 6.85 1.21 6.03
C LEU A 167 7.92 2.27 6.34
N LYS A 168 8.77 2.04 7.34
CA LYS A 168 9.90 2.93 7.65
C LYS A 168 10.92 2.99 6.53
N LEU A 169 11.26 1.84 5.94
CA LEU A 169 12.23 1.75 4.86
C LEU A 169 11.74 2.48 3.61
N SER A 170 10.53 2.15 3.16
CA SER A 170 9.91 2.81 1.99
C SER A 170 9.84 4.32 2.16
N ALA A 171 9.47 4.82 3.34
CA ALA A 171 9.46 6.25 3.63
C ALA A 171 10.85 6.89 3.59
N ALA A 172 11.88 6.23 4.14
CA ALA A 172 13.23 6.78 4.18
C ALA A 172 13.91 6.87 2.80
N TYR A 173 13.56 5.95 1.90
CA TYR A 173 14.17 5.86 0.57
C TYR A 173 13.36 6.57 -0.52
N TYR A 174 12.12 6.95 -0.21
CA TYR A 174 11.24 7.65 -1.14
C TYR A 174 11.85 8.93 -1.75
N PRO A 175 12.46 9.86 -0.97
CA PRO A 175 13.07 11.06 -1.55
C PRO A 175 14.18 10.74 -2.56
N THR A 176 14.90 9.63 -2.35
CA THR A 176 16.00 9.19 -3.21
C THR A 176 15.50 8.60 -4.52
N VAL A 177 14.50 7.71 -4.47
CA VAL A 177 13.87 7.12 -5.68
C VAL A 177 13.26 8.22 -6.56
N ALA A 178 12.64 9.22 -5.92
CA ALA A 178 12.06 10.37 -6.60
C ALA A 178 13.10 11.26 -7.29
N ALA A 179 14.26 11.43 -6.66
CA ALA A 179 15.35 12.25 -7.18
C ALA A 179 16.18 11.57 -8.27
N THR A 180 16.34 10.25 -8.22
CA THR A 180 17.17 9.49 -9.19
C THR A 180 16.44 9.18 -10.49
N ARG A 181 15.10 9.16 -10.49
CA ARG A 181 14.30 8.95 -11.70
C ARG A 181 13.97 10.29 -12.34
N HIS A 182 14.71 10.67 -13.38
CA HIS A 182 14.24 11.66 -14.34
C HIS A 182 13.01 11.09 -15.06
N PHE A 183 11.82 11.39 -14.56
CA PHE A 183 10.59 11.11 -15.29
C PHE A 183 10.55 11.98 -16.54
N ASN A 184 10.68 11.37 -17.72
CA ASN A 184 10.15 11.97 -18.93
C ASN A 184 8.63 11.97 -18.80
N VAL A 185 8.08 13.18 -18.68
CA VAL A 185 6.65 13.47 -18.63
C VAL A 185 6.08 13.22 -20.03
N THR A 186 5.75 11.97 -20.38
CA THR A 186 5.04 11.70 -21.64
C THR A 186 3.81 10.81 -21.51
N ASP A 187 3.57 10.15 -20.38
CA ASP A 187 2.30 9.45 -20.16
C ASP A 187 1.29 10.43 -19.54
N SER A 188 0.89 11.38 -20.36
CA SER A 188 -0.14 12.38 -20.10
C SER A 188 -1.54 11.78 -20.26
N GLU A 189 -1.96 10.88 -19.37
CA GLU A 189 -3.38 10.48 -19.28
C GLU A 189 -3.92 10.38 -17.84
N SER A 190 -3.20 10.92 -16.86
CA SER A 190 -3.82 11.26 -15.58
C SER A 190 -3.52 12.70 -15.21
N GLU A 191 -4.56 13.44 -14.81
CA GLU A 191 -4.49 14.80 -14.21
C GLU A 191 -3.66 14.83 -12.90
N GLN A 192 -2.98 13.73 -12.55
CA GLN A 192 -2.32 13.51 -11.27
C GLN A 192 -0.80 13.76 -11.29
N GLY A 193 -0.20 14.06 -12.45
CA GLY A 193 1.24 14.30 -12.57
C GLY A 193 2.07 13.01 -12.51
N PRO A 194 3.42 13.07 -12.64
CA PRO A 194 4.27 11.89 -12.59
C PRO A 194 4.15 11.24 -11.20
N THR A 195 3.57 10.05 -11.17
CA THR A 195 3.48 9.26 -9.95
C THR A 195 4.83 8.58 -9.72
N LEU A 196 5.41 8.77 -8.54
CA LEU A 196 6.72 8.25 -8.16
C LEU A 196 6.60 6.77 -7.71
N GLN A 197 6.34 5.89 -8.67
CA GLN A 197 5.99 4.49 -8.42
C GLN A 197 7.21 3.58 -8.32
N MET A 198 7.21 2.61 -7.39
CA MET A 198 8.16 1.49 -7.46
C MET A 198 7.77 0.52 -8.56
N ASN A 199 8.77 0.04 -9.30
CA ASN A 199 8.60 -1.11 -10.19
C ASN A 199 8.70 -2.44 -9.41
N LEU A 200 8.50 -3.59 -10.08
CA LEU A 200 8.40 -4.88 -9.37
C LEU A 200 9.74 -5.31 -8.81
N GLY A 201 10.83 -5.06 -9.54
CA GLY A 201 12.18 -5.35 -9.06
C GLY A 201 12.54 -4.58 -7.80
N GLU A 202 12.23 -3.29 -7.73
CA GLU A 202 12.41 -2.48 -6.52
C GLU A 202 11.53 -2.95 -5.37
N PHE A 203 10.26 -3.23 -5.65
CA PHE A 203 9.33 -3.72 -4.65
C PHE A 203 9.87 -5.00 -3.99
N VAL A 204 10.32 -5.97 -4.81
CA VAL A 204 10.94 -7.20 -4.33
C VAL A 204 12.25 -6.91 -3.59
N HIS A 205 13.10 -6.04 -4.13
CA HIS A 205 14.37 -5.66 -3.50
C HIS A 205 14.18 -5.10 -2.08
N PHE A 206 13.21 -4.21 -1.90
CA PHE A 206 12.91 -3.58 -0.61
C PHE A 206 12.33 -4.58 0.39
N TRP A 207 11.38 -5.41 -0.03
CA TRP A 207 10.86 -6.48 0.83
C TRP A 207 11.96 -7.49 1.19
N SER A 208 12.85 -7.80 0.25
CA SER A 208 14.03 -8.63 0.53
C SER A 208 14.98 -7.98 1.51
N GLY A 209 15.21 -6.68 1.40
CA GLY A 209 16.03 -5.90 2.34
C GLY A 209 15.50 -5.96 3.77
N VAL A 210 14.18 -5.75 3.98
CA VAL A 210 13.60 -5.79 5.33
C VAL A 210 13.46 -7.19 5.93
N THR A 211 13.35 -8.20 5.08
CA THR A 211 13.27 -9.62 5.50
C THR A 211 14.65 -10.28 5.61
N HIS A 212 15.70 -9.61 5.13
CA HIS A 212 17.05 -10.17 4.94
C HIS A 212 17.08 -11.48 4.12
N THR A 213 16.04 -11.71 3.31
CA THR A 213 15.83 -12.94 2.55
C THR A 213 15.54 -12.60 1.09
N ASN A 214 16.12 -13.34 0.13
CA ASN A 214 15.74 -13.17 -1.27
C ASN A 214 14.31 -13.67 -1.50
N LEU A 215 13.39 -12.75 -1.82
CA LEU A 215 11.96 -13.02 -2.03
C LEU A 215 11.60 -13.16 -3.51
N GLN A 216 12.58 -13.12 -4.41
CA GLN A 216 12.35 -13.27 -5.85
C GLN A 216 11.55 -14.53 -6.19
N LYS A 217 11.84 -15.67 -5.56
CA LYS A 217 11.05 -16.90 -5.78
C LYS A 217 9.59 -16.75 -5.36
N LEU A 218 9.34 -16.04 -4.26
CA LEU A 218 7.98 -15.75 -3.83
C LEU A 218 7.29 -14.82 -4.84
N ALA A 219 8.02 -13.83 -5.37
CA ALA A 219 7.52 -12.88 -6.34
C ALA A 219 7.20 -13.54 -7.70
N ILE A 220 8.06 -14.45 -8.17
CA ILE A 220 7.82 -15.28 -9.36
C ILE A 220 6.49 -16.01 -9.21
N ASN A 221 6.24 -16.65 -8.06
CA ASN A 221 5.02 -17.40 -7.83
C ASN A 221 3.79 -16.51 -7.69
N ALA A 222 3.94 -15.33 -7.09
CA ALA A 222 2.83 -14.42 -6.83
C ALA A 222 2.45 -13.61 -8.08
N PHE A 223 3.42 -13.09 -8.82
CA PHE A 223 3.21 -12.06 -9.85
C PHE A 223 3.66 -12.48 -11.25
N GLY A 224 4.30 -13.64 -11.39
CA GLY A 224 5.10 -13.95 -12.57
C GLY A 224 6.46 -13.23 -12.52
N TRP A 225 7.31 -13.51 -13.51
CA TRP A 225 8.63 -12.87 -13.59
C TRP A 225 9.13 -12.82 -15.02
N THR A 226 9.38 -11.60 -15.49
CA THR A 226 9.89 -11.33 -16.84
C THR A 226 11.36 -10.89 -16.78
N MET A 227 12.02 -10.88 -17.94
CA MET A 227 13.37 -10.31 -18.06
C MET A 227 13.42 -8.83 -17.65
N LEU A 228 12.33 -8.07 -17.86
CA LEU A 228 12.23 -6.69 -17.39
C LEU A 228 12.27 -6.62 -15.86
N ASN A 229 11.58 -7.53 -15.15
CA ASN A 229 11.59 -7.56 -13.69
C ASN A 229 12.97 -7.95 -13.14
N GLU A 230 13.67 -8.85 -13.84
CA GLU A 230 15.06 -9.20 -13.51
C GLU A 230 15.98 -7.98 -13.63
N TYR A 231 15.91 -7.25 -14.75
CA TYR A 231 16.67 -6.03 -14.96
C TYR A 231 16.38 -4.97 -13.88
N GLN A 232 15.09 -4.78 -13.58
CA GLN A 232 14.64 -3.87 -12.52
C GLN A 232 15.20 -4.25 -11.14
N LEU A 233 15.23 -5.55 -10.80
CA LEU A 233 15.77 -6.03 -9.53
C LEU A 233 17.27 -5.79 -9.43
N ILE A 234 18.02 -6.09 -10.50
CA ILE A 234 19.46 -5.84 -10.58
C ILE A 234 19.76 -4.34 -10.45
N GLN A 235 18.96 -3.49 -11.10
CA GLN A 235 19.13 -2.04 -11.00
C GLN A 235 18.82 -1.55 -9.58
N ALA A 236 17.75 -2.02 -8.96
CA ALA A 236 17.42 -1.69 -7.57
C ALA A 236 18.55 -2.08 -6.59
N GLN A 237 19.20 -3.23 -6.80
CA GLN A 237 20.36 -3.65 -5.98
C GLN A 237 21.56 -2.71 -6.12
N LYS A 238 21.78 -2.14 -7.30
CA LYS A 238 22.84 -1.15 -7.55
C LYS A 238 22.52 0.21 -6.95
N ASP A 239 21.25 0.61 -7.05
CA ASP A 239 20.78 1.91 -6.56
C ASP A 239 20.67 1.92 -5.02
N PHE A 240 20.37 0.77 -4.41
CA PHE A 240 20.16 0.63 -2.97
C PHE A 240 21.04 -0.46 -2.32
N PRO A 241 22.38 -0.39 -2.46
CA PRO A 241 23.29 -1.48 -2.07
C PRO A 241 23.35 -1.74 -0.56
N LYS A 242 22.83 -0.82 0.26
CA LYS A 242 22.73 -1.00 1.73
C LYS A 242 21.64 -1.99 2.13
N LEU A 243 20.71 -2.32 1.23
CA LEU A 243 19.69 -3.33 1.44
C LEU A 243 20.27 -4.72 1.16
N SER A 244 20.92 -5.29 2.17
CA SER A 244 21.55 -6.60 2.04
C SER A 244 20.62 -7.73 2.47
N TYR A 245 20.59 -8.76 1.64
CA TYR A 245 19.89 -10.02 1.89
C TYR A 245 20.65 -11.16 1.22
N ARG A 246 20.49 -12.37 1.75
CA ARG A 246 21.18 -13.55 1.20
C ARG A 246 20.60 -13.87 -0.17
N VAL A 247 21.37 -13.62 -1.22
CA VAL A 247 21.13 -14.21 -2.54
C VAL A 247 21.65 -15.64 -2.46
N THR A 248 20.78 -16.60 -2.15
CA THR A 248 21.16 -18.00 -2.34
C THR A 248 21.22 -18.25 -3.84
N ASP A 249 22.42 -18.11 -4.39
CA ASP A 249 22.79 -18.46 -5.76
C ASP A 249 22.25 -19.84 -6.12
N LYS A 250 21.38 -19.89 -7.12
CA LYS A 250 21.69 -20.56 -8.39
C LYS A 250 21.06 -19.72 -9.49
N ARG A 251 21.86 -18.82 -10.08
CA ARG A 251 21.59 -18.30 -11.42
C ARG A 251 21.46 -19.52 -12.31
N VAL A 252 20.23 -19.84 -12.73
CA VAL A 252 20.03 -20.80 -13.81
C VAL A 252 20.36 -20.02 -15.07
N THR A 253 21.60 -20.20 -15.53
CA THR A 253 22.03 -19.92 -16.91
C THR A 253 21.18 -20.71 -17.89
#